data_AF-A0A822FVJ3-F1
#
_entry.id   AF-A0A822FVJ3-F1
#
_cell.length_a   1.000
_cell.length_b   1.000
_cell.length_c   1.000
_cell.angle_alpha   90.00
_cell.angle_beta   90.00
_cell.angle_gamma   90.00
#
_symmetry.space_group_name_H-M   'P 1'
#
loop_
_entity.id
_entity.type
_entity.pdbx_description
1 polymer ?
#
loop_
_entity_poly.entity_id
_entity_poly.type
_entity_poly.pdbx_seq_one_letter_code
_entity_poly.pdbx_strand_id
1 'polypeptide(L)'
;TPTMEPGYHQTDPTHPDQGFLGANWGSVEPFTLDFASQYRPENFIGDTPEARLNYLKSVDYAREFDEIKRFGSKTSTVRTQDQTEIAIAWAYDGALKVGVPPRLYNQVVRVIAIQQNNTMEKNARLFALINYALADVAIAT
;
A
#
# COMPACT_ATOMS: atom_id res chain seq x y z
N THR A 1 2.07 18.78 0.54
CA THR A 1 1.12 19.43 -0.38
C THR A 1 1.53 19.07 -1.80
N PRO A 2 0.60 18.68 -2.68
CA PRO A 2 0.92 18.42 -4.09
C PRO A 2 1.60 19.64 -4.71
N THR A 3 2.62 19.39 -5.49
CA THR A 3 3.31 20.40 -6.30
C THR A 3 3.24 19.96 -7.76
N MET A 4 3.23 20.92 -8.69
CA MET A 4 3.35 20.61 -10.13
C MET A 4 4.79 20.26 -10.54
N GLU A 5 5.70 20.14 -9.57
CA GLU A 5 7.09 19.77 -9.80
C GLU A 5 7.25 18.29 -10.19
N PRO A 6 8.20 17.95 -11.08
CA PRO A 6 8.45 16.57 -11.47
C PRO A 6 8.75 15.64 -10.29
N GLY A 7 8.10 14.46 -10.29
CA GLY A 7 8.31 13.40 -9.30
C GLY A 7 7.56 13.58 -7.97
N TYR A 8 6.83 14.68 -7.79
CA TYR A 8 5.88 14.80 -6.69
C TYR A 8 4.53 14.20 -7.08
N HIS A 9 3.80 13.68 -6.09
CA HIS A 9 2.44 13.21 -6.30
C HIS A 9 1.55 14.36 -6.79
N GLN A 10 0.82 14.12 -7.88
CA GLN A 10 -0.15 15.02 -8.46
C GLN A 10 -1.56 14.42 -8.31
N THR A 11 -2.57 15.28 -8.26
CA THR A 11 -3.96 14.83 -8.18
C THR A 11 -4.31 13.93 -9.36
N ASP A 12 -5.09 12.86 -9.12
CA ASP A 12 -5.60 11.99 -10.18
C ASP A 12 -6.43 12.81 -11.18
N PRO A 13 -6.03 12.85 -12.47
CA PRO A 13 -6.76 13.61 -13.49
C PRO A 13 -8.19 13.09 -13.74
N THR A 14 -8.48 11.84 -13.37
CA THR A 14 -9.81 11.22 -13.49
C THR A 14 -10.68 11.37 -12.24
N HIS A 15 -10.08 11.72 -11.09
CA HIS A 15 -10.76 11.96 -9.83
C HIS A 15 -10.18 13.20 -9.10
N PRO A 16 -10.32 14.41 -9.70
CA PRO A 16 -9.66 15.61 -9.20
C PRO A 16 -10.09 16.03 -7.78
N ASP A 17 -11.28 15.62 -7.35
CA ASP A 17 -11.86 16.00 -6.05
C ASP A 17 -11.54 15.00 -4.91
N GLN A 18 -10.77 13.93 -5.17
CA GLN A 18 -10.50 12.86 -4.20
C GLN A 18 -9.69 13.32 -2.97
N GLY A 19 -8.94 14.43 -3.09
CA GLY A 19 -8.11 14.97 -2.00
C GLY A 19 -6.91 14.08 -1.63
N PHE A 20 -6.34 14.31 -0.44
CA PHE A 20 -5.19 13.57 0.08
C PHE A 20 -5.59 12.74 1.29
N LEU A 21 -5.58 11.42 1.14
CA LEU A 21 -5.87 10.51 2.24
C LEU A 21 -4.68 10.47 3.21
N GLY A 22 -4.94 10.70 4.50
CA GLY A 22 -3.97 10.38 5.56
C GLY A 22 -2.63 11.12 5.49
N ALA A 23 -2.57 12.34 4.95
CA ALA A 23 -1.31 13.06 4.76
C ALA A 23 -0.45 13.22 6.04
N ASN A 24 -1.07 13.18 7.22
CA ASN A 24 -0.41 13.25 8.53
C ASN A 24 -0.49 11.92 9.31
N TRP A 25 -0.89 10.82 8.67
CA TRP A 25 -1.15 9.55 9.36
C TRP A 25 0.12 8.96 10.00
N GLY A 26 1.28 9.16 9.39
CA GLY A 26 2.56 8.79 9.99
C GLY A 26 2.98 9.58 11.23
N SER A 27 2.16 10.55 11.69
CA SER A 27 2.36 11.25 12.98
C SER A 27 1.58 10.62 14.14
N VAL A 28 0.79 9.57 13.88
CA VAL A 28 0.10 8.81 14.92
C VAL A 28 1.12 8.05 15.77
N GLU A 29 0.92 7.99 17.08
CA GLU A 29 1.73 7.18 17.99
C GLU A 29 1.56 5.69 17.65
N PRO A 30 2.63 4.96 17.31
CA PRO A 30 2.54 3.53 17.04
C PRO A 30 2.17 2.72 18.29
N PHE A 31 1.62 1.51 18.10
CA PHE A 31 1.27 0.59 19.18
C PHE A 31 2.43 -0.28 19.64
N THR A 32 3.31 -0.67 18.72
CA THR A 32 4.40 -1.64 18.94
C THR A 32 5.75 -1.18 18.40
N LEU A 33 5.78 -0.30 17.39
CA LEU A 33 7.01 0.35 16.93
C LEU A 33 7.45 1.44 17.91
N ASP A 34 8.75 1.70 17.97
CA ASP A 34 9.32 2.79 18.76
C ASP A 34 9.01 4.16 18.12
N PHE A 35 8.97 4.22 16.78
CA PHE A 35 8.61 5.40 15.99
C PHE A 35 8.18 5.02 14.57
N ALA A 36 7.39 5.87 13.92
CA ALA A 36 6.75 5.57 12.63
C ALA A 36 7.75 5.23 11.50
N SER A 37 8.91 5.88 11.46
CA SER A 37 9.91 5.66 10.41
C SER A 37 10.94 4.56 10.74
N GLN A 38 10.69 3.71 11.74
CA GLN A 38 11.64 2.69 12.21
C GLN A 38 12.13 1.74 11.10
N TYR A 39 11.29 1.46 10.11
CA TYR A 39 11.62 0.59 8.97
C TYR A 39 11.64 1.32 7.62
N ARG A 40 11.72 2.66 7.62
CA ARG A 40 11.86 3.42 6.37
C ARG A 40 13.21 3.06 5.72
N PRO A 41 13.24 2.64 4.44
CA PRO A 41 14.50 2.31 3.77
C PRO A 41 15.49 3.49 3.81
N GLU A 42 16.76 3.19 4.08
CA GLU A 42 17.84 4.17 3.94
C GLU A 42 18.00 4.56 2.46
N ASN A 43 18.36 5.82 2.20
CA ASN A 43 18.56 6.37 0.85
C ASN A 43 17.30 6.27 -0.02
N PHE A 44 16.14 6.66 0.53
CA PHE A 44 14.91 6.64 -0.24
C PHE A 44 15.02 7.60 -1.43
N ILE A 45 14.65 7.09 -2.60
CA ILE A 45 14.65 7.83 -3.85
C ILE A 45 13.61 8.96 -3.73
N GLY A 46 14.07 10.15 -3.37
CA GLY A 46 13.21 11.29 -3.08
C GLY A 46 13.57 12.08 -1.84
N ASP A 47 14.59 11.69 -1.07
CA ASP A 47 15.02 12.44 0.12
C ASP A 47 15.54 13.86 -0.22
N THR A 48 16.04 14.08 -1.44
CA THR A 48 16.36 15.42 -1.96
C THR A 48 15.73 15.64 -3.34
N PRO A 49 15.43 16.91 -3.71
CA PRO A 49 14.96 17.23 -5.07
C PRO A 49 15.91 16.77 -6.17
N GLU A 50 17.23 16.86 -5.94
CA GLU A 50 18.25 16.43 -6.90
C GLU A 50 18.25 14.91 -7.07
N ALA A 51 18.25 14.14 -5.98
CA ALA A 51 18.21 12.68 -6.04
C ALA A 51 16.96 12.18 -6.78
N ARG A 52 15.82 12.83 -6.53
CA ARG A 52 14.56 12.55 -7.25
C ARG A 52 14.70 12.80 -8.74
N LEU A 53 15.18 13.98 -9.13
CA LEU A 53 15.31 14.34 -10.54
C LEU A 53 16.32 13.44 -11.27
N ASN A 54 17.39 13.04 -10.59
CA ASN A 54 18.36 12.09 -11.13
C ASN A 54 17.72 10.70 -11.33
N TYR A 55 16.90 10.24 -10.39
CA TYR A 55 16.18 8.97 -10.56
C TYR A 55 15.19 9.01 -11.71
N LEU A 56 14.41 10.09 -11.87
CA LEU A 56 13.46 10.22 -12.99
C LEU A 56 14.13 10.17 -14.36
N LYS A 57 15.43 10.48 -14.44
CA LYS A 57 16.25 10.40 -15.66
C LYS A 57 17.00 9.07 -15.79
N SER A 58 16.89 8.19 -14.80
CA SER A 58 17.61 6.92 -14.78
C SER A 58 16.99 5.88 -15.71
N VAL A 59 17.83 4.91 -16.11
CA VAL A 59 17.38 3.75 -16.88
C VAL A 59 16.41 2.86 -16.08
N ASP A 60 16.53 2.86 -14.75
CA ASP A 60 15.68 2.07 -13.87
C ASP A 60 14.26 2.64 -13.84
N TYR A 61 14.12 3.96 -13.68
CA TYR A 61 12.81 4.61 -13.76
C TYR A 61 12.14 4.41 -15.12
N ALA A 62 12.89 4.58 -16.22
CA ALA A 62 12.36 4.37 -17.57
C ALA A 62 11.86 2.92 -17.77
N ARG A 63 12.61 1.93 -17.27
CA ARG A 63 12.24 0.51 -17.32
C ARG A 63 10.96 0.24 -16.53
N GLU A 64 10.88 0.71 -15.28
CA GLU A 64 9.71 0.53 -14.42
C GLU A 64 8.47 1.22 -15.00
N PHE A 65 8.63 2.43 -15.54
CA PHE A 65 7.56 3.16 -16.21
C PHE A 65 7.01 2.38 -17.42
N ASP A 66 7.89 1.87 -18.28
CA ASP A 66 7.48 1.10 -19.46
C ASP A 66 6.83 -0.24 -19.09
N GLU A 67 7.30 -0.89 -18.02
CA GLU A 67 6.67 -2.10 -17.48
C GLU A 67 5.24 -1.83 -17.00
N ILE A 68 5.05 -0.81 -16.15
CA ILE A 68 3.73 -0.43 -15.63
C ILE A 68 2.81 -0.01 -16.78
N LYS A 69 3.31 0.71 -17.79
CA LYS A 69 2.50 1.08 -18.96
C LYS A 69 2.04 -0.13 -19.76
N ARG A 70 2.90 -1.13 -19.93
CA ARG A 70 2.59 -2.36 -20.67
C ARG A 70 1.64 -3.27 -19.90
N PHE A 71 1.92 -3.52 -18.63
CA PHE A 71 1.16 -4.46 -17.80
C PHE A 71 -0.02 -3.83 -17.07
N GLY A 72 0.02 -2.56 -16.72
CA GLY A 72 -1.02 -1.85 -15.96
C GLY A 72 -2.11 -1.23 -16.82
N SER A 73 -1.93 -1.16 -18.14
CA SER A 73 -2.96 -0.62 -19.05
C SER A 73 -4.29 -1.35 -18.90
N LYS A 74 -5.40 -0.60 -18.91
CA LYS A 74 -6.77 -1.14 -18.94
C LYS A 74 -6.98 -2.09 -20.12
N THR A 75 -6.31 -1.82 -21.23
CA THR A 75 -6.35 -2.61 -22.47
C THR A 75 -5.01 -3.32 -22.75
N SER A 76 -4.30 -3.73 -21.70
CA SER A 76 -3.04 -4.48 -21.85
C SER A 76 -3.27 -5.74 -22.70
N THR A 77 -2.39 -5.97 -23.67
CA THR A 77 -2.37 -7.18 -24.51
C THR A 77 -1.34 -8.20 -24.04
N VAL A 78 -0.53 -7.86 -23.03
CA VAL A 78 0.54 -8.71 -22.50
C VAL A 78 0.25 -9.23 -21.09
N ARG A 79 -0.59 -8.52 -20.31
CA ARG A 79 -1.05 -9.01 -19.01
C ARG A 79 -1.92 -10.23 -19.20
N THR A 80 -1.60 -11.32 -18.51
CA THR A 80 -2.40 -12.54 -18.58
C THR A 80 -3.71 -12.40 -17.82
N GLN A 81 -4.65 -13.32 -18.08
CA GLN A 81 -5.89 -13.38 -17.32
C GLN A 81 -5.62 -13.65 -15.83
N ASP A 82 -4.75 -14.60 -15.51
CA ASP A 82 -4.37 -14.94 -14.13
C ASP A 82 -3.80 -13.73 -13.36
N GLN A 83 -2.91 -12.94 -14.00
CA GLN A 83 -2.41 -11.69 -13.41
C GLN A 83 -3.52 -10.68 -13.13
N THR A 84 -4.54 -10.62 -14.00
CA THR A 84 -5.69 -9.73 -13.80
C THR A 84 -6.56 -10.20 -12.63
N GLU A 85 -6.79 -11.51 -12.52
CA GLU A 85 -7.58 -12.11 -11.43
C GLU A 85 -6.88 -11.92 -10.07
N ILE A 86 -5.56 -12.13 -10.02
CA ILE A 86 -4.76 -11.86 -8.81
C ILE A 86 -4.84 -10.39 -8.42
N ALA A 87 -4.68 -9.46 -9.37
CA ALA A 87 -4.76 -8.03 -9.07
C ALA A 87 -6.12 -7.65 -8.48
N ILE A 88 -7.22 -8.17 -9.04
CA ILE A 88 -8.57 -7.91 -8.55
C ILE A 88 -8.79 -8.54 -7.16
N ALA A 89 -8.29 -9.76 -6.94
CA ALA A 89 -8.48 -10.47 -5.67
C ALA A 89 -7.88 -9.71 -4.47
N TRP A 90 -6.75 -9.00 -4.69
CA TRP A 90 -6.05 -8.25 -3.64
C TRP A 90 -6.43 -6.77 -3.54
N ALA A 91 -7.22 -6.23 -4.47
CA ALA A 91 -7.52 -4.81 -4.61
C ALA A 91 -8.03 -4.16 -3.30
N TYR A 92 -9.26 -4.49 -2.88
CA TYR A 92 -9.86 -3.94 -1.65
C TYR A 92 -9.66 -2.42 -1.50
N ASP A 93 -9.79 -1.64 -2.58
CA ASP A 93 -9.50 -0.20 -2.58
C ASP A 93 -10.66 0.66 -2.05
N GLY A 94 -11.33 0.22 -0.99
CA GLY A 94 -12.44 0.96 -0.37
C GLY A 94 -13.76 0.92 -1.15
N ALA A 95 -13.87 0.05 -2.15
CA ALA A 95 -15.10 -0.08 -2.95
C ALA A 95 -16.32 -0.43 -2.07
N LEU A 96 -17.48 0.12 -2.45
CA LEU A 96 -18.76 -0.12 -1.77
C LEU A 96 -19.00 -1.63 -1.63
N LYS A 97 -19.40 -2.05 -0.43
CA LYS A 97 -19.67 -3.46 -0.06
C LYS A 97 -18.43 -4.38 -0.05
N VAL A 98 -17.24 -3.88 -0.40
CA VAL A 98 -15.97 -4.63 -0.32
C VAL A 98 -15.12 -4.15 0.84
N GLY A 99 -14.85 -2.84 0.96
CA GLY A 99 -14.01 -2.27 2.03
C GLY A 99 -12.51 -2.24 1.68
N VAL A 100 -11.67 -2.20 2.73
CA VAL A 100 -10.21 -1.90 2.66
C VAL A 100 -9.32 -3.12 2.89
N PRO A 101 -8.01 -3.12 2.54
CA PRO A 101 -7.16 -4.31 2.64
C PRO A 101 -7.10 -4.95 4.05
N PRO A 102 -7.09 -4.20 5.18
CA PRO A 102 -7.19 -4.79 6.52
C PRO A 102 -8.41 -5.70 6.74
N ARG A 103 -9.53 -5.47 6.02
CA ARG A 103 -10.69 -6.37 6.03
C ARG A 103 -10.34 -7.72 5.40
N LEU A 104 -9.69 -7.72 4.23
CA LEU A 104 -9.25 -8.95 3.55
C LEU A 104 -8.29 -9.74 4.44
N TYR A 105 -7.29 -9.07 5.03
CA TYR A 105 -6.32 -9.73 5.90
C TYR A 105 -7.01 -10.38 7.12
N ASN A 106 -7.95 -9.68 7.77
CA ASN A 106 -8.73 -10.27 8.85
C ASN A 106 -9.62 -11.44 8.39
N GLN A 107 -10.15 -11.42 7.17
CA GLN A 107 -10.87 -12.59 6.61
C GLN A 107 -9.94 -13.80 6.47
N VAL A 108 -8.71 -13.61 5.98
CA VAL A 108 -7.70 -14.68 5.90
C VAL A 108 -7.34 -15.20 7.28
N VAL A 109 -7.10 -14.31 8.25
CA VAL A 109 -6.76 -14.71 9.63
C VAL A 109 -7.90 -15.49 10.30
N ARG A 110 -9.17 -15.18 10.01
CA ARG A 110 -10.32 -15.97 10.47
C ARG A 110 -10.30 -17.40 9.93
N VAL A 111 -9.95 -17.58 8.65
CA VAL A 111 -9.82 -18.92 8.06
C VAL A 111 -8.71 -19.70 8.77
N ILE A 112 -7.55 -19.07 8.98
CA ILE A 112 -6.42 -19.70 9.69
C ILE A 112 -6.81 -20.08 11.12
N ALA A 113 -7.46 -19.19 11.86
CA ALA A 113 -7.91 -19.45 13.22
C ALA A 113 -8.81 -20.69 13.34
N ILE A 114 -9.72 -20.88 12.37
CA ILE A 114 -10.60 -22.06 12.28
C ILE A 114 -9.78 -23.32 11.97
N GLN A 115 -8.88 -23.25 10.99
CA GLN A 115 -8.02 -24.39 10.60
C GLN A 115 -7.12 -24.86 11.75
N GLN A 116 -6.68 -23.93 12.60
CA GLN A 116 -5.86 -24.23 13.78
C GLN A 116 -6.66 -24.70 15.00
N ASN A 117 -8.00 -24.77 14.92
CA ASN A 117 -8.88 -25.11 16.04
C ASN A 117 -8.58 -24.27 17.30
N ASN A 118 -8.40 -22.97 17.12
CA ASN A 118 -8.05 -22.07 18.23
C ASN A 118 -9.18 -21.97 19.26
N THR A 119 -8.80 -21.90 20.54
CA THR A 119 -9.70 -21.50 21.62
C THR A 119 -10.02 -20.00 21.54
N MET A 120 -10.99 -19.55 22.35
CA MET A 120 -11.32 -18.13 22.44
C MET A 120 -10.10 -17.28 22.83
N GLU A 121 -9.33 -17.71 23.82
CA GLU A 121 -8.14 -17.00 24.32
C GLU A 121 -7.05 -16.91 23.25
N LYS A 122 -6.84 -18.00 22.49
CA LYS A 122 -5.90 -18.01 21.36
C LYS A 122 -6.35 -17.05 20.26
N ASN A 123 -7.64 -17.01 19.96
CA ASN A 123 -8.19 -16.06 18.97
C ASN A 123 -8.06 -14.62 19.45
N ALA A 124 -8.38 -14.33 20.70
CA ALA A 124 -8.24 -12.98 21.26
C ALA A 124 -6.80 -12.47 21.12
N ARG A 125 -5.81 -13.30 21.48
CA ARG A 125 -4.40 -12.96 21.31
C ARG A 125 -4.01 -12.81 19.84
N LEU A 126 -4.43 -13.73 18.97
CA LEU A 126 -4.12 -13.69 17.53
C LEU A 126 -4.62 -12.41 16.87
N PHE A 127 -5.89 -12.07 17.07
CA PHE A 127 -6.50 -10.88 16.46
C PHE A 127 -5.94 -9.59 17.04
N ALA A 128 -5.60 -9.55 18.34
CA ALA A 128 -4.92 -8.40 18.93
C ALA A 128 -3.56 -8.16 18.26
N LEU A 129 -2.71 -9.20 18.18
CA LEU A 129 -1.37 -9.08 17.60
C LEU A 129 -1.42 -8.71 16.11
N ILE A 130 -2.29 -9.33 15.33
CA ILE A 130 -2.45 -9.00 13.90
C ILE A 130 -2.90 -7.56 13.72
N ASN A 131 -3.90 -7.09 14.46
CA ASN A 131 -4.43 -5.75 14.25
C ASN A 131 -3.49 -4.65 14.78
N TYR A 132 -2.69 -4.92 15.82
CA TYR A 132 -1.59 -4.02 16.19
C TYR A 132 -0.54 -3.93 15.08
N ALA A 133 -0.11 -5.07 14.52
CA ALA A 133 0.85 -5.07 13.42
C ALA A 133 0.29 -4.35 12.17
N LEU A 134 -0.98 -4.57 11.81
CA LEU A 134 -1.62 -3.88 10.69
C LEU A 134 -1.75 -2.37 10.92
N ALA A 135 -2.04 -1.95 12.15
CA ALA A 135 -2.10 -0.53 12.49
C ALA A 135 -0.72 0.13 12.35
N ASP A 136 0.32 -0.48 12.90
CA ASP A 136 1.67 0.06 12.85
C ASP A 136 2.25 0.08 11.44
N VAL A 137 1.98 -0.94 10.63
CA VAL A 137 2.36 -0.92 9.21
C VAL A 137 1.70 0.26 8.50
N ALA A 138 0.41 0.53 8.75
CA ALA A 138 -0.27 1.68 8.14
C ALA A 138 0.27 3.04 8.63
N ILE A 139 0.81 3.11 9.84
CA ILE A 139 1.48 4.32 10.38
C ILE A 139 2.87 4.49 9.74
N ALA A 140 3.55 3.39 9.42
CA ALA A 140 4.93 3.40 8.94
C ALA A 140 5.10 3.55 7.41
N THR A 141 4.01 3.47 6.63
CA THR A 141 4.01 3.57 5.15
C THR A 141 3.43 4.89 4.67
#